data_AF-A0A9W3H915-F1
#
_entry.id   AF-A0A9W3H915-F1
#
_cell.length_a   1.000
_cell.length_b   1.000
_cell.length_c   1.000
_cell.angle_alpha   90.00
_cell.angle_beta   90.00
_cell.angle_gamma   90.00
#
_symmetry.space_group_name_H-M   'P 1'
#
loop_
_entity.id
_entity.type
_entity.pdbx_description
1 polymer ?
#
loop_
_entity_poly.entity_id
_entity_poly.type
_entity_poly.pdbx_seq_one_letter_code
_entity_poly.pdbx_strand_id
1 'polypeptide(L)'
;MLGGNPSYVRTFLGSYRSFATAQQVLDLLLQRYGCILPSSDEDGGPLHQLKQAMTSILGTWLHQYPEDFLQPPGFPCLKPVLAYIELSMPGSGLEHWVQFLLAELEHLELPDAEGDGEEDAGWVMG
;
A
#
# COMPACT_ATOMS: atom_id res chain seq x y z
N MET A 1 10.05 17.36 -17.52
CA MET A 1 10.46 16.04 -16.97
C MET A 1 11.49 16.26 -15.87
N LEU A 2 11.04 16.50 -14.64
CA LEU A 2 11.95 16.47 -13.48
C LEU A 2 11.89 15.06 -12.92
N GLY A 3 12.58 14.14 -13.61
CA GLY A 3 12.72 12.76 -13.20
C GLY A 3 13.64 12.69 -12.00
N GLY A 4 13.07 12.52 -10.81
CA GLY A 4 13.83 12.04 -9.66
C GLY A 4 14.60 10.80 -10.09
N ASN A 5 15.91 10.81 -9.93
CA ASN A 5 16.77 9.74 -10.45
C ASN A 5 16.31 8.39 -9.88
N PRO A 6 15.72 7.49 -10.68
CA PRO A 6 15.17 6.23 -10.19
C PRO A 6 16.26 5.32 -9.60
N SER A 7 17.53 5.58 -9.93
CA SER A 7 18.70 4.93 -9.36
C SER A 7 18.84 5.17 -7.85
N TYR A 8 18.64 6.39 -7.35
CA TYR A 8 18.74 6.68 -5.91
C TYR A 8 17.64 5.98 -5.11
N VAL A 9 16.40 6.02 -5.65
CA VAL A 9 15.26 5.33 -5.04
C VAL A 9 15.55 3.83 -4.96
N ARG A 10 16.03 3.21 -6.05
CA ARG A 10 16.40 1.79 -6.06
C ARG A 10 17.50 1.46 -5.05
N THR A 11 18.57 2.27 -5.00
CA THR A 11 19.68 2.02 -4.04
C THR A 11 19.22 2.14 -2.59
N PHE A 12 18.40 3.14 -2.27
CA PHE A 12 17.82 3.30 -0.95
C PHE A 12 16.92 2.11 -0.60
N LEU A 13 15.99 1.74 -1.48
CA LEU A 13 15.09 0.60 -1.27
C LEU A 13 15.82 -0.74 -1.12
N GLY A 14 16.96 -0.91 -1.78
CA GLY A 14 17.78 -2.12 -1.64
C GLY A 14 18.58 -2.20 -0.34
N SER A 15 18.74 -1.10 0.41
CA SER A 15 19.63 -1.04 1.58
C SER A 15 18.94 -0.66 2.88
N TYR A 16 17.76 -0.02 2.83
CA TYR A 16 17.11 0.51 4.03
C TYR A 16 16.74 -0.57 5.05
N ARG A 17 16.47 -1.80 4.61
CA ARG A 17 16.16 -2.95 5.48
C ARG A 17 17.29 -3.30 6.46
N SER A 18 18.51 -2.80 6.23
CA SER A 18 19.63 -2.96 7.18
C SER A 18 19.54 -2.05 8.41
N PHE A 19 18.71 -0.99 8.37
CA PHE A 19 18.64 0.01 9.43
C PHE A 19 17.22 0.49 9.78
N ALA A 20 16.19 0.13 9.02
CA ALA A 20 14.79 0.51 9.28
C ALA A 20 13.80 -0.53 8.74
N THR A 21 12.58 -0.50 9.26
CA THR A 21 11.45 -1.29 8.72
C THR A 21 10.69 -0.51 7.64
N ALA A 22 9.95 -1.23 6.80
CA ALA A 22 9.06 -0.62 5.80
C ALA A 22 8.06 0.35 6.45
N GLN A 23 7.47 -0.06 7.57
CA GLN A 23 6.57 0.80 8.35
C GLN A 23 7.26 2.09 8.79
N GLN A 24 8.46 2.03 9.36
CA GLN A 24 9.18 3.23 9.81
C GLN A 24 9.49 4.19 8.67
N VAL A 25 9.93 3.66 7.52
CA VAL A 25 10.20 4.48 6.34
C VAL A 25 8.92 5.10 5.80
N LEU A 26 7.83 4.33 5.74
CA LEU A 26 6.53 4.80 5.29
C LEU A 26 5.97 5.88 6.22
N ASP A 27 6.01 5.66 7.53
CA ASP A 27 5.55 6.62 8.53
C ASP A 27 6.34 7.93 8.42
N LEU A 28 7.65 7.86 8.23
CA LEU A 28 8.49 9.06 8.02
C LEU A 28 8.13 9.79 6.73
N LEU A 29 7.87 9.07 5.64
CA LEU A 29 7.44 9.67 4.37
C LEU A 29 6.07 10.34 4.51
N LEU A 30 5.10 9.66 5.12
CA LEU A 30 3.75 10.18 5.33
C LEU A 30 3.72 11.32 6.35
N GLN A 31 4.49 11.25 7.44
CA GLN A 31 4.59 12.33 8.42
C GLN A 31 5.21 13.58 7.81
N ARG A 32 6.27 13.42 7.00
CA ARG A 32 7.01 14.55 6.45
C ARG A 32 6.29 15.21 5.27
N TYR A 33 5.49 14.45 4.53
CA TYR A 33 4.97 14.89 3.25
C TYR A 33 3.46 14.65 3.06
N GLY A 34 2.82 13.79 3.85
CA GLY A 34 1.38 13.50 3.81
C GLY A 34 0.50 14.57 4.49
N CYS A 35 1.03 15.34 5.44
CA CYS A 35 0.29 16.43 6.10
C CYS A 35 0.12 17.71 5.26
N ILE A 36 0.60 17.75 4.00
CA ILE A 36 0.61 18.98 3.17
C ILE A 36 -0.53 19.01 2.13
N LEU A 37 -1.75 18.57 2.48
CA LEU A 37 -2.91 18.66 1.60
C LEU A 37 -4.08 19.31 2.35
N PRO A 38 -4.48 20.52 1.92
CA PRO A 38 -5.19 20.68 0.65
C PRO A 38 -4.41 21.58 -0.32
N SER A 39 -4.20 21.14 -1.57
CA SER A 39 -3.71 22.04 -2.62
C SER A 39 -4.86 22.43 -3.53
N SER A 40 -5.25 23.70 -3.48
CA SER A 40 -5.84 24.35 -4.64
C SER A 40 -4.89 24.16 -5.82
N ASP A 41 -5.46 23.72 -6.94
CA ASP A 41 -4.80 23.53 -8.22
C ASP A 41 -4.19 24.85 -8.72
N GLU A 42 -2.95 25.15 -8.35
CA GLU A 42 -2.15 26.12 -9.11
C GLU A 42 -0.75 25.56 -9.41
N ASP A 43 -0.62 25.17 -10.67
CA ASP A 43 0.55 25.24 -11.54
C ASP A 43 1.91 24.86 -10.97
N GLY A 44 2.35 23.62 -11.21
CA GLY A 44 3.78 23.25 -11.33
C GLY A 44 4.70 23.48 -10.13
N GLY A 45 4.17 23.96 -9.01
CA GLY A 45 4.94 24.44 -7.88
C GLY A 45 5.69 23.35 -7.11
N PRO A 46 6.52 23.73 -6.12
CA PRO A 46 7.32 22.80 -5.34
C PRO A 46 6.49 21.67 -4.68
N LEU A 47 5.23 21.96 -4.33
CA LEU A 47 4.31 20.97 -3.77
C LEU A 47 3.86 19.92 -4.78
N HIS A 48 3.59 20.31 -6.03
CA HIS A 48 3.26 19.37 -7.10
C HIS A 48 4.47 18.46 -7.40
N GLN A 49 5.67 19.01 -7.48
CA GLN A 49 6.89 18.22 -7.69
C GLN A 49 7.14 17.25 -6.53
N LEU A 50 6.87 17.67 -5.30
CA LEU A 50 6.97 16.81 -4.13
C LEU A 50 5.98 15.64 -4.18
N LYS A 51 4.72 15.90 -4.52
CA LYS A 51 3.71 14.86 -4.72
C LYS A 51 4.13 13.87 -5.80
N GLN A 52 4.61 14.36 -6.95
CA GLN A 52 5.11 13.51 -8.04
C GLN A 52 6.31 12.65 -7.59
N ALA A 53 7.23 13.22 -6.81
CA ALA A 53 8.36 12.48 -6.26
C ALA A 53 7.91 11.40 -5.26
N MET A 54 6.97 11.70 -4.37
CA MET A 54 6.39 10.72 -3.45
C MET A 54 5.69 9.58 -4.20
N THR A 55 4.83 9.92 -5.16
CA THR A 55 4.15 8.93 -6.01
C THR A 55 5.16 8.07 -6.75
N SER A 56 6.23 8.66 -7.26
CA SER A 56 7.30 7.92 -7.94
C SER A 56 8.03 6.96 -6.98
N ILE A 57 8.34 7.39 -5.75
CA ILE A 57 8.98 6.56 -4.73
C ILE A 57 8.05 5.40 -4.33
N LEU A 58 6.80 5.69 -3.97
CA LEU A 58 5.82 4.68 -3.55
C LEU A 58 5.53 3.69 -4.69
N GLY A 59 5.32 4.18 -5.91
CA GLY A 59 5.10 3.31 -7.07
C GLY A 59 6.32 2.43 -7.37
N THR A 60 7.53 2.97 -7.27
CA THR A 60 8.77 2.20 -7.45
C THR A 60 8.93 1.14 -6.36
N TRP A 61 8.58 1.48 -5.12
CA TRP A 61 8.68 0.60 -3.96
C TRP A 61 7.67 -0.55 -4.05
N LEU A 62 6.40 -0.24 -4.30
CA LEU A 62 5.35 -1.24 -4.52
C LEU A 62 5.65 -2.17 -5.69
N HIS A 63 6.27 -1.66 -6.76
CA HIS A 63 6.60 -2.47 -7.93
C HIS A 63 7.82 -3.38 -7.72
N GLN A 64 8.86 -2.90 -7.04
CA GLN A 64 10.11 -3.66 -6.88
C GLN A 64 10.16 -4.53 -5.62
N TYR A 65 9.46 -4.13 -4.57
CA TYR A 65 9.46 -4.81 -3.28
C TYR A 65 8.04 -4.88 -2.69
N PRO A 66 7.07 -5.49 -3.39
CA PRO A 66 5.71 -5.62 -2.90
C PRO A 66 5.65 -6.31 -1.54
N GLU A 67 6.56 -7.24 -1.25
CA GLU A 67 6.62 -7.99 0.02
C GLU A 67 6.77 -7.12 1.27
N ASP A 68 7.26 -5.88 1.13
CA ASP A 68 7.34 -4.92 2.24
C ASP A 68 5.97 -4.42 2.70
N PHE A 69 4.98 -4.43 1.81
CA PHE A 69 3.62 -3.98 2.06
C PHE A 69 2.66 -5.14 2.37
N LEU A 70 2.98 -6.33 1.86
CA LEU A 70 2.20 -7.55 1.98
C LEU A 70 2.50 -8.30 3.29
N GLN A 71 2.42 -7.60 4.42
CA GLN A 71 2.64 -8.19 5.75
C GLN A 71 1.30 -8.46 6.46
N PRO A 72 0.80 -9.71 6.46
CA PRO A 72 -0.34 -10.10 7.29
C PRO A 72 0.07 -10.22 8.78
N PRO A 73 -0.87 -10.07 9.74
CA PRO A 73 -2.28 -9.77 9.55
C PRO A 73 -2.58 -8.28 9.33
N GLY A 74 -3.54 -7.96 8.47
CA GLY A 74 -4.17 -6.65 8.36
C GLY A 74 -3.39 -5.56 7.61
N PHE A 75 -2.25 -5.91 6.99
CA PHE A 75 -1.47 -5.09 6.05
C PHE A 75 -1.20 -3.65 6.53
N PRO A 76 -0.48 -3.47 7.65
CA PRO A 76 -0.30 -2.18 8.32
C PRO A 76 0.45 -1.14 7.46
N CYS A 77 1.25 -1.58 6.50
CA CYS A 77 1.91 -0.71 5.52
C CYS A 77 1.02 -0.36 4.32
N LEU A 78 0.06 -1.22 3.94
CA LEU A 78 -0.74 -1.03 2.73
C LEU A 78 -1.89 -0.03 2.95
N LYS A 79 -2.55 -0.07 4.12
CA LYS A 79 -3.68 0.81 4.45
C LYS A 79 -3.30 2.31 4.48
N PRO A 80 -2.20 2.75 5.12
CA PRO A 80 -1.79 4.15 5.09
C PRO A 80 -1.40 4.62 3.67
N VAL A 81 -0.82 3.73 2.85
CA VAL A 81 -0.51 4.04 1.45
C VAL A 81 -1.78 4.27 0.65
N LEU A 82 -2.80 3.42 0.82
CA LEU A 82 -4.10 3.61 0.18
C LEU A 82 -4.73 4.95 0.57
N ALA A 83 -4.81 5.24 1.87
CA ALA A 83 -5.37 6.50 2.36
C ALA A 83 -4.63 7.73 1.81
N TYR A 84 -3.30 7.65 1.66
CA TYR A 84 -2.51 8.71 1.02
C TYR A 84 -2.83 8.86 -0.47
N ILE A 85 -2.95 7.75 -1.21
CA ILE A 85 -3.23 7.77 -2.65
C ILE A 85 -4.63 8.33 -2.91
N GLU A 86 -5.64 7.91 -2.14
CA GLU A 86 -7.02 8.42 -2.26
C GLU A 86 -7.09 9.93 -1.98
N LEU A 87 -6.29 10.43 -1.03
CA LEU A 87 -6.22 11.86 -0.72
C LEU A 87 -5.42 12.66 -1.76
N SER A 88 -4.36 12.09 -2.32
CA SER A 88 -3.40 12.80 -3.17
C SER A 88 -3.71 12.71 -4.67
N MET A 89 -4.28 11.59 -5.13
CA MET A 89 -4.47 11.24 -6.55
C MET A 89 -5.72 10.34 -6.76
N PRO A 90 -6.92 10.83 -6.43
CA PRO A 90 -8.15 10.08 -6.64
C PRO A 90 -8.39 9.78 -8.13
N GLY A 91 -8.92 8.60 -8.42
CA GLY A 91 -9.16 8.04 -9.75
C GLY A 91 -7.91 7.54 -10.48
N SER A 92 -6.73 7.54 -9.86
CA SER A 92 -5.49 7.15 -10.56
C SER A 92 -5.39 5.63 -10.76
N GLY A 93 -4.62 5.19 -11.76
CA GLY A 93 -4.38 3.75 -11.96
C GLY A 93 -3.64 3.09 -10.79
N LEU A 94 -2.86 3.87 -10.04
CA LEU A 94 -2.20 3.40 -8.82
C LEU A 94 -3.19 3.14 -7.69
N GLU A 95 -4.21 3.99 -7.54
CA GLU A 95 -5.29 3.79 -6.56
C GLU A 95 -6.03 2.49 -6.84
N HIS A 96 -6.50 2.29 -8.08
CA HIS A 96 -7.21 1.08 -8.48
C HIS A 96 -6.36 -0.18 -8.26
N TRP A 97 -5.05 -0.09 -8.52
CA TRP A 97 -4.15 -1.21 -8.30
C TRP A 97 -3.95 -1.54 -6.81
N VAL A 98 -3.79 -0.53 -5.95
CA VAL A 98 -3.65 -0.74 -4.49
C VAL A 98 -4.97 -1.22 -3.86
N GLN A 99 -6.12 -0.69 -4.30
CA GLN A 99 -7.44 -1.16 -3.86
C GLN A 99 -7.68 -2.61 -4.27
N PHE A 100 -7.38 -2.96 -5.52
CA PHE A 100 -7.46 -4.35 -6.00
C PHE A 100 -6.56 -5.28 -5.17
N LEU A 101 -5.31 -4.86 -4.92
CA LEU A 101 -4.36 -5.65 -4.14
C LEU A 101 -4.84 -5.86 -2.69
N LEU A 102 -5.38 -4.82 -2.04
CA LEU A 102 -5.91 -4.95 -0.68
C LEU A 102 -7.11 -5.89 -0.62
N ALA A 103 -8.04 -5.79 -1.58
CA ALA A 103 -9.22 -6.67 -1.64
C ALA A 103 -8.84 -8.15 -1.82
N GLU A 104 -7.91 -8.45 -2.72
CA GLU A 104 -7.40 -9.81 -2.91
C GLU A 104 -6.79 -10.37 -1.62
N LEU A 105 -6.03 -9.54 -0.90
CA LEU A 105 -5.38 -9.96 0.34
C LEU A 105 -6.35 -10.15 1.50
N GLU A 106 -7.35 -9.27 1.64
CA GLU A 106 -8.42 -9.42 2.63
C GLU A 106 -9.24 -10.69 2.40
N HIS A 107 -9.44 -11.09 1.13
CA HIS A 107 -10.06 -12.37 0.80
C HIS A 107 -9.20 -13.58 1.22
N LEU A 108 -7.87 -13.49 1.14
CA LEU A 108 -6.95 -14.54 1.61
C LEU A 108 -6.82 -14.60 3.15
N GLU A 109 -7.05 -13.50 3.86
CA GLU A 109 -6.97 -13.46 5.34
C GLU A 109 -8.21 -14.01 6.04
N LEU A 110 -9.33 -14.13 5.34
CA LEU A 110 -10.48 -14.82 5.87
C LEU A 110 -10.13 -16.32 5.93
N PRO A 111 -9.99 -16.92 7.13
CA PRO A 111 -10.01 -18.37 7.19
C PRO A 111 -11.33 -18.78 6.56
N ASP A 112 -11.29 -19.71 5.60
CA ASP A 112 -12.48 -20.50 5.27
C ASP A 112 -13.03 -20.94 6.63
N ALA A 113 -14.15 -20.34 7.05
CA ALA A 113 -14.80 -20.78 8.26
C ALA A 113 -15.24 -22.19 7.94
N GLU A 114 -14.42 -23.15 8.37
CA GLU A 114 -14.63 -24.58 8.30
C GLU A 114 -16.11 -24.82 8.63
N GLY A 115 -16.91 -25.04 7.58
CA GLY A 115 -18.24 -25.59 7.69
C GLY A 115 -18.11 -27.08 7.96
N ASP A 116 -17.39 -27.44 9.02
CA ASP A 116 -17.40 -28.80 9.55
C ASP A 116 -18.59 -28.89 10.51
N GLY A 117 -19.67 -29.44 9.97
CA GLY A 117 -20.95 -29.61 10.63
C GLY A 117 -21.56 -30.94 10.21
N GLU A 118 -20.82 -32.01 10.48
CA GLU A 118 -21.32 -33.29 10.98
C GLU A 118 -22.37 -34.04 10.13
N GLU A 119 -21.86 -34.93 9.28
CA GLU A 119 -22.56 -36.16 8.91
C GLU A 119 -22.71 -37.03 10.18
N ASP A 120 -23.90 -37.08 10.80
CA ASP A 120 -24.25 -38.17 11.72
C ASP A 120 -25.58 -38.83 11.38
N ALA A 121 -25.57 -40.13 11.59
CA ALA A 121 -26.37 -41.17 10.98
C ALA A 121 -27.85 -41.16 11.35
N GLY A 122 -28.65 -41.69 10.42
CA GLY A 122 -30.05 -41.95 10.62
C GLY A 122 -30.34 -42.99 11.70
N TRP A 123 -31.52 -42.88 12.29
CA TRP A 123 -32.28 -44.03 12.75
C TRP A 123 -33.67 -43.97 12.11
N VAL A 124 -33.95 -45.00 11.31
CA VAL A 124 -35.25 -45.34 10.75
C VAL A 124 -36.24 -45.55 11.90
N MET A 125 -37.34 -44.78 11.94
CA MET A 125 -38.50 -45.18 12.75
C MET A 125 -39.35 -46.16 11.95
N GLY A 126 -39.32 -47.42 12.38
CA GLY A 126 -40.34 -48.43 12.11
C GLY A 126 -41.32 -48.55 13.26
#